data_AF-A0A8S1PN38-F1
#
_entry.id   AF-A0A8S1PN38-F1
#
_cell.length_a   1.000
_cell.length_b   1.000
_cell.length_c   1.000
_cell.angle_alpha   90.00
_cell.angle_beta   90.00
_cell.angle_gamma   90.00
#
_symmetry.space_group_name_H-M   'P 1'
#
loop_
_entity.id
_entity.type
_entity.pdbx_description
1 polymer ?
#
loop_
_entity_poly.entity_id
_entity_poly.type
_entity_poly.pdbx_seq_one_letter_code
_entity_poly.pdbx_strand_id
1 'polypeptide(L)'
;MIQTHLGQWDGVSSGCICENGDISHSLTCFYKSNCKRVKSHDSQLFTTWQQKQYCTKLYAEWKTLEGAACETSYKQCGNVCVPQNKNCPLSGLIKDNSRQNDRNAIKIGTDNYIKQFDNSSPIVSIEVVPGIGESNSSPCYNYKFNPKFQSNKYYPLAKRPEIGCDDYKDLQSHRITLNTFSAHQIYQQNGLADVLSQLPFYQNYEDNSDTYALEAIKKIQINTNEVCQKLSPKDIDQISKSGQRVYNSERAMSLIIIISVGIVLFLAPILYLMKNRIFSWMDMTDFHQPKFLCGIGLIIAILCIGLGAVYLNEVDGNNGLREHNAQFSKYIEKNCFPDEGLKQAITQVNHFAKNTYSSTYSLVIAAFYISIIYIVLLIIFVAYQYFAHKSLFDNPWTARQQEYSEFH
;
A
#
# COMPACT_ATOMS: atom_id res chain seq x y z
N MET A 1 -31.76 -10.48 -4.95
CA MET A 1 -31.48 -9.68 -3.73
C MET A 1 -30.21 -10.28 -3.16
N ILE A 2 -29.15 -9.50 -2.97
CA ILE A 2 -27.87 -10.03 -2.49
C ILE A 2 -27.91 -9.96 -0.96
N GLN A 3 -27.64 -11.08 -0.28
CA GLN A 3 -27.47 -11.07 1.16
C GLN A 3 -26.23 -10.24 1.47
N THR A 4 -26.40 -9.13 2.18
CA THR A 4 -25.29 -8.26 2.53
C THR A 4 -24.58 -8.80 3.77
N HIS A 5 -23.27 -8.94 3.69
CA HIS A 5 -22.44 -8.99 4.89
C HIS A 5 -22.43 -7.58 5.48
N LEU A 6 -22.70 -7.48 6.78
CA LEU A 6 -22.66 -6.23 7.53
C LEU A 6 -21.25 -5.91 8.00
N GLY A 7 -20.31 -6.84 7.89
CA GLY A 7 -18.95 -6.69 8.38
C GLY A 7 -18.36 -8.06 8.60
N GLN A 8 -17.23 -8.12 9.29
CA GLN A 8 -16.61 -9.38 9.64
C GLN A 8 -15.83 -9.27 10.94
N TRP A 9 -15.77 -10.38 11.66
CA TRP A 9 -14.71 -10.66 12.60
C TRP A 9 -13.52 -11.21 11.81
N ASP A 10 -12.38 -10.53 11.84
CA ASP A 10 -11.24 -10.84 10.97
C ASP A 10 -10.54 -12.16 11.30
N GLY A 11 -10.81 -12.71 12.48
CA GLY A 11 -10.20 -13.95 12.96
C GLY A 11 -8.92 -13.74 13.76
N VAL A 12 -8.28 -14.84 14.12
CA VAL A 12 -7.02 -14.84 14.88
C VAL A 12 -5.94 -15.62 14.16
N SER A 13 -4.70 -15.13 14.28
CA SER A 13 -3.51 -15.82 13.79
C SER A 13 -3.08 -16.93 14.75
N SER A 14 -2.47 -17.97 14.21
CA SER A 14 -1.85 -19.00 15.04
C SER A 14 -0.65 -18.43 15.79
N GLY A 15 -0.47 -18.81 17.06
CA GLY A 15 0.66 -18.34 17.85
C GLY A 15 0.69 -18.92 19.26
N CYS A 16 1.52 -18.34 20.11
CA CYS A 16 1.65 -18.68 21.52
C CYS A 16 1.34 -17.44 22.35
N ILE A 17 0.33 -17.52 23.22
CA ILE A 17 -0.06 -16.45 24.13
C ILE A 17 0.18 -16.89 25.57
N CYS A 18 0.78 -16.02 26.38
CA CYS A 18 1.04 -16.28 27.80
C CYS A 18 0.02 -15.58 28.70
N GLU A 19 -0.09 -16.00 29.96
CA GLU A 19 -1.06 -15.45 30.93
C GLU A 19 -0.93 -13.93 31.13
N ASN A 20 0.28 -13.39 30.98
CA ASN A 20 0.56 -11.95 31.05
C ASN A 20 0.24 -11.20 29.75
N GLY A 21 -0.24 -11.89 28.72
CA GLY A 21 -0.58 -11.33 27.41
C GLY A 21 0.56 -11.26 26.40
N ASP A 22 1.77 -11.69 26.78
CA ASP A 22 2.91 -11.71 25.86
C ASP A 22 2.72 -12.76 24.76
N ILE A 23 3.11 -12.38 23.54
CA ILE A 23 3.18 -13.30 22.40
C ILE A 23 4.58 -13.91 22.36
N SER A 24 4.68 -15.24 22.40
CA SER A 24 5.94 -15.93 22.17
C SER A 24 6.10 -16.31 20.71
N HIS A 25 7.18 -15.87 20.07
CA HIS A 25 7.58 -16.29 18.73
C HIS A 25 8.34 -17.63 18.71
N SER A 26 8.46 -18.31 19.86
CA SER A 26 9.11 -19.63 19.92
C SER A 26 8.31 -20.64 19.10
N LEU A 27 9.01 -21.44 18.29
CA LEU A 27 8.46 -22.62 17.62
C LEU A 27 7.82 -23.62 18.60
N THR A 28 8.13 -23.50 19.89
CA THR A 28 7.72 -24.42 20.94
C THR A 28 7.02 -23.67 22.07
N CYS A 29 5.70 -23.47 21.93
CA CYS A 29 4.79 -23.03 23.00
C CYS A 29 4.97 -23.80 24.32
N PHE A 30 5.32 -25.09 24.22
CA PHE A 30 5.24 -26.07 25.30
C PHE A 30 6.26 -25.88 26.44
N TYR A 31 7.39 -25.21 26.20
CA TYR A 31 8.44 -25.08 27.23
C TYR A 31 8.16 -24.00 28.27
N LYS A 32 7.17 -23.12 28.06
CA LYS A 32 6.73 -22.16 29.06
C LYS A 32 5.38 -22.60 29.61
N SER A 33 5.35 -23.01 30.89
CA SER A 33 4.16 -23.51 31.59
C SER A 33 2.96 -22.54 31.54
N ASN A 34 3.23 -21.25 31.37
CA ASN A 34 2.23 -20.18 31.47
C ASN A 34 1.72 -19.74 30.09
N CYS A 35 2.08 -20.46 29.02
CA CYS A 35 1.73 -20.12 27.66
C CYS A 35 0.90 -21.21 26.99
N LYS A 36 -0.10 -20.79 26.22
CA LYS A 36 -1.03 -21.66 25.50
C LYS A 36 -0.91 -21.44 24.01
N ARG A 37 -1.00 -22.54 23.26
CA ARG A 37 -1.03 -22.50 21.80
C ARG A 37 -2.41 -22.10 21.31
N VAL A 38 -2.43 -21.15 20.40
CA VAL A 38 -3.63 -20.65 19.72
C VAL A 38 -3.61 -21.15 18.29
N LYS A 39 -4.69 -21.80 17.86
CA LYS A 39 -4.88 -22.18 16.46
C LYS A 39 -5.37 -20.95 15.68
N SER A 40 -5.01 -20.88 14.41
CA SER A 40 -5.58 -19.85 13.54
C SER A 40 -7.07 -20.10 13.38
N HIS A 41 -7.87 -19.05 13.42
CA HIS A 41 -9.28 -19.07 13.04
C HIS A 41 -9.50 -18.12 11.87
N ASP A 42 -10.31 -18.55 10.92
CA ASP A 42 -10.64 -17.75 9.74
C ASP A 42 -11.68 -16.69 10.05
N SER A 43 -11.79 -15.71 9.16
CA SER A 43 -12.75 -14.62 9.33
C SER A 43 -14.18 -15.17 9.27
N GLN A 44 -15.06 -14.53 10.03
CA GLN A 44 -16.49 -14.82 10.02
C GLN A 44 -17.28 -13.57 9.72
N LEU A 45 -18.23 -13.67 8.80
CA LEU A 45 -19.05 -12.54 8.38
C LEU A 45 -20.13 -12.26 9.42
N PHE A 46 -20.32 -10.98 9.72
CA PHE A 46 -21.51 -10.53 10.43
C PHE A 46 -22.66 -10.47 9.43
N THR A 47 -23.68 -11.30 9.64
CA THR A 47 -24.90 -11.32 8.80
C THR A 47 -26.12 -10.83 9.56
N THR A 48 -26.03 -10.81 10.89
CA THR A 48 -27.17 -10.56 11.78
C THR A 48 -26.85 -9.40 12.69
N TRP A 49 -27.81 -8.48 12.81
CA TRP A 49 -27.80 -7.39 13.78
C TRP A 49 -29.13 -7.35 14.52
N GLN A 50 -29.09 -7.49 15.85
CA GLN A 50 -30.27 -7.61 16.72
C GLN A 50 -31.25 -8.69 16.23
N GLN A 51 -30.73 -9.88 15.96
CA GLN A 51 -31.48 -11.05 15.48
C GLN A 51 -32.16 -10.85 14.11
N LYS A 52 -31.83 -9.77 13.39
CA LYS A 52 -32.36 -9.50 12.04
C LYS A 52 -31.25 -9.52 11.01
N GLN A 53 -31.58 -10.00 9.82
CA GLN A 53 -30.75 -9.88 8.64
C GLN A 53 -31.19 -8.67 7.82
N TYR A 54 -30.22 -7.98 7.23
CA TYR A 54 -30.46 -6.79 6.44
C TYR A 54 -30.06 -7.09 5.00
N CYS A 55 -30.86 -6.60 4.06
CA CYS A 55 -30.58 -6.67 2.63
C CYS A 55 -30.44 -5.26 2.10
N THR A 56 -29.32 -4.96 1.44
CA THR A 56 -29.18 -3.72 0.69
C THR A 56 -29.29 -3.97 -0.81
N LYS A 57 -29.80 -2.98 -1.54
CA LYS A 57 -29.83 -2.98 -3.00
C LYS A 57 -29.18 -1.68 -3.47
N LEU A 58 -27.96 -1.80 -3.96
CA LEU A 58 -27.23 -0.68 -4.55
C LEU A 58 -27.66 -0.50 -6.02
N TYR A 59 -27.73 0.75 -6.46
CA TYR A 59 -27.98 1.08 -7.87
C TYR A 59 -26.68 0.92 -8.66
N ALA A 60 -26.67 0.03 -9.65
CA ALA A 60 -25.48 -0.23 -10.47
C ALA A 60 -25.19 0.88 -11.52
N GLU A 61 -26.21 1.67 -11.90
CA GLU A 61 -26.17 2.57 -13.07
C GLU A 61 -26.02 4.06 -12.72
N TRP A 62 -25.58 4.40 -11.51
CA TRP A 62 -25.27 5.81 -11.20
C TRP A 62 -23.98 6.27 -11.93
N LYS A 63 -23.94 7.54 -12.31
CA LYS A 63 -22.74 8.20 -12.84
C LYS A 63 -22.26 9.26 -11.84
N THR A 64 -20.96 9.51 -11.82
CA THR A 64 -20.44 10.69 -11.11
C THR A 64 -20.91 11.94 -11.86
N LEU A 65 -21.16 13.02 -11.12
CA LEU A 65 -21.49 14.31 -11.72
C LEU A 65 -20.27 14.85 -12.47
N GLU A 66 -20.33 14.89 -13.80
CA GLU A 66 -19.32 15.50 -14.68
C GLU A 66 -19.75 16.95 -14.99
N GLY A 67 -19.10 17.95 -14.41
CA GLY A 67 -19.49 19.36 -14.58
C GLY A 67 -20.62 19.82 -13.64
N ALA A 68 -21.37 20.82 -14.08
CA ALA A 68 -22.46 21.42 -13.28
C ALA A 68 -23.81 20.70 -13.44
N ALA A 69 -23.96 19.80 -14.41
CA ALA A 69 -25.23 19.15 -14.74
C ALA A 69 -25.01 17.71 -15.23
N CYS A 70 -26.06 16.89 -15.12
CA CYS A 70 -26.08 15.54 -15.67
C CYS A 70 -26.38 15.54 -17.18
N GLU A 71 -25.92 14.50 -17.88
CA GLU A 71 -26.32 14.20 -19.27
C GLU A 71 -27.86 14.13 -19.41
N THR A 72 -28.38 14.38 -20.62
CA THR A 72 -29.81 14.56 -20.92
C THR A 72 -30.72 13.37 -20.52
N SER A 73 -30.17 12.17 -20.37
CA SER A 73 -30.89 10.94 -19.95
C SER A 73 -30.80 10.66 -18.44
N TYR A 74 -30.10 11.52 -17.69
CA TYR A 74 -29.90 11.42 -16.26
C TYR A 74 -30.49 12.64 -15.55
N LYS A 75 -30.87 12.46 -14.29
CA LYS A 75 -31.21 13.53 -13.36
C LYS A 75 -30.17 13.57 -12.25
N GLN A 76 -29.97 14.76 -11.69
CA GLN A 76 -29.08 14.94 -10.55
C GLN A 76 -29.75 14.49 -9.26
N CYS A 77 -29.04 13.70 -8.47
CA CYS A 77 -29.42 13.24 -7.14
C CYS A 77 -28.26 13.55 -6.19
N GLY A 78 -28.21 14.79 -5.67
CA GLY A 78 -27.04 15.26 -4.90
C GLY A 78 -25.78 15.37 -5.76
N ASN A 79 -24.75 14.59 -5.45
CA ASN A 79 -23.47 14.57 -6.16
C ASN A 79 -23.32 13.41 -7.17
N VAL A 80 -24.43 12.78 -7.55
CA VAL A 80 -24.47 11.72 -8.56
C VAL A 80 -25.56 11.99 -9.59
N CYS A 81 -25.39 11.38 -10.77
CA CYS A 81 -26.36 11.35 -11.84
C CYS A 81 -27.02 9.97 -11.89
N VAL A 82 -28.35 9.95 -11.96
CA VAL A 82 -29.16 8.71 -11.98
C VAL A 82 -30.10 8.76 -13.18
N PRO A 83 -30.39 7.65 -13.88
CA PRO A 83 -31.33 7.67 -15.00
C PRO A 83 -32.67 8.31 -14.62
N GLN A 84 -33.24 9.14 -15.51
CA GLN A 84 -34.44 9.92 -15.20
C GLN A 84 -35.63 9.06 -14.71
N ASN A 85 -35.73 7.83 -15.22
CA ASN A 85 -36.78 6.85 -14.90
C ASN A 85 -36.58 6.09 -13.57
N LYS A 86 -35.52 6.37 -12.81
CA LYS A 86 -35.25 5.72 -11.51
C LYS A 86 -35.39 6.72 -10.36
N ASN A 87 -35.65 6.22 -9.15
CA ASN A 87 -35.61 7.04 -7.94
C ASN A 87 -34.17 7.37 -7.55
N CYS A 88 -33.96 8.50 -6.87
CA CYS A 88 -32.65 8.81 -6.30
C CYS A 88 -32.26 7.76 -5.24
N PRO A 89 -30.97 7.45 -5.10
CA PRO A 89 -30.47 6.57 -4.05
C PRO A 89 -30.76 7.14 -2.66
N LEU A 90 -30.85 6.25 -1.68
CA LEU A 90 -30.94 6.63 -0.27
C LEU A 90 -29.71 7.46 0.10
N SER A 91 -29.91 8.66 0.63
CA SER A 91 -28.85 9.62 0.96
C SER A 91 -28.76 9.92 2.46
N GLY A 92 -29.82 9.59 3.21
CA GLY A 92 -29.84 9.76 4.65
C GLY A 92 -30.84 8.87 5.36
N LEU A 93 -30.59 8.68 6.65
CA LEU A 93 -31.47 8.03 7.61
C LEU A 93 -31.55 8.95 8.82
N ILE A 94 -32.68 9.61 9.04
CA ILE A 94 -32.89 10.49 10.19
C ILE A 94 -33.66 9.73 11.25
N LYS A 95 -33.11 9.62 12.45
CA LYS A 95 -33.79 9.05 13.61
C LYS A 95 -35.01 9.91 13.95
N ASP A 96 -36.20 9.35 13.78
CA ASP A 96 -37.47 9.98 14.14
C ASP A 96 -38.47 8.92 14.60
N ASN A 97 -38.56 8.76 15.92
CA ASN A 97 -39.43 7.79 16.56
C ASN A 97 -40.91 8.20 16.61
N SER A 98 -41.25 9.43 16.18
CA SER A 98 -42.65 9.91 16.14
C SER A 98 -43.41 9.41 14.91
N ARG A 99 -42.69 9.07 13.83
CA ARG A 99 -43.26 8.70 12.52
C ARG A 99 -43.18 7.20 12.22
N GLN A 100 -43.53 6.36 13.20
CA GLN A 100 -43.37 4.89 13.09
C GLN A 100 -44.20 4.24 11.98
N ASN A 101 -45.33 4.86 11.60
CA ASN A 101 -46.24 4.34 10.57
C ASN A 101 -46.03 4.96 9.18
N ASP A 102 -44.98 5.76 8.99
CA ASP A 102 -44.65 6.34 7.69
C ASP A 102 -44.16 5.23 6.73
N ARG A 103 -44.62 5.25 5.47
CA ARG A 103 -44.16 4.31 4.43
C ARG A 103 -42.66 4.46 4.14
N ASN A 104 -42.10 5.62 4.45
CA ASN A 104 -40.67 5.93 4.33
C ASN A 104 -39.88 5.63 5.60
N ALA A 105 -40.52 5.16 6.68
CA ALA A 105 -39.82 4.72 7.87
C ALA A 105 -39.19 3.34 7.68
N ILE A 106 -38.05 3.12 8.32
CA ILE A 106 -37.43 1.81 8.53
C ILE A 106 -37.07 1.67 10.01
N LYS A 107 -37.45 0.54 10.60
CA LYS A 107 -37.12 0.24 11.99
C LYS A 107 -35.78 -0.51 12.06
N ILE A 108 -34.82 0.07 12.76
CA ILE A 108 -33.50 -0.50 13.01
C ILE A 108 -33.33 -0.57 14.53
N GLY A 109 -33.39 -1.80 15.05
CA GLY A 109 -33.48 -2.02 16.49
C GLY A 109 -34.74 -1.46 17.11
N THR A 110 -34.56 -0.65 18.16
CA THR A 110 -35.63 0.05 18.86
C THR A 110 -36.03 1.36 18.18
N ASP A 111 -35.19 1.87 17.27
CA ASP A 111 -35.35 3.18 16.66
C ASP A 111 -35.95 3.10 15.25
N ASN A 112 -36.68 4.16 14.88
CA ASN A 112 -37.25 4.35 13.56
C ASN A 112 -36.47 5.45 12.83
N TYR A 113 -36.17 5.18 11.57
CA TYR A 113 -35.41 6.05 10.70
C TYR A 113 -36.24 6.44 9.49
N ILE A 114 -36.33 7.72 9.19
CA ILE A 114 -36.97 8.22 7.97
C ILE A 114 -35.93 8.25 6.86
N LYS A 115 -36.26 7.58 5.75
CA LYS A 115 -35.44 7.54 4.54
C LYS A 115 -35.43 8.91 3.88
N GLN A 116 -34.23 9.43 3.61
CA GLN A 116 -34.02 10.62 2.81
C GLN A 116 -33.39 10.23 1.47
N PHE A 117 -33.89 10.85 0.40
CA PHE A 117 -33.43 10.58 -0.97
C PHE A 117 -32.90 11.84 -1.68
N ASP A 118 -33.07 13.02 -1.09
CA ASP A 118 -32.85 14.31 -1.76
C ASP A 118 -31.49 14.94 -1.41
N ASN A 119 -30.87 15.55 -2.44
CA ASN A 119 -29.73 16.50 -2.46
C ASN A 119 -28.57 16.28 -1.47
N SER A 120 -28.25 15.03 -1.15
CA SER A 120 -27.10 14.70 -0.30
C SER A 120 -26.36 13.47 -0.83
N SER A 121 -25.18 13.21 -0.26
CA SER A 121 -24.36 12.08 -0.71
C SER A 121 -25.04 10.75 -0.41
N PRO A 122 -25.12 9.87 -1.41
CA PRO A 122 -25.80 8.59 -1.26
C PRO A 122 -25.09 7.68 -0.26
N ILE A 123 -25.86 6.87 0.46
CA ILE A 123 -25.37 5.76 1.28
C ILE A 123 -24.91 4.64 0.35
N VAL A 124 -23.67 4.19 0.54
CA VAL A 124 -22.99 3.22 -0.33
C VAL A 124 -22.77 1.87 0.36
N SER A 125 -22.73 1.88 1.69
CA SER A 125 -22.51 0.68 2.49
C SER A 125 -23.22 0.81 3.84
N ILE A 126 -23.52 -0.34 4.45
CA ILE A 126 -23.96 -0.42 5.85
C ILE A 126 -23.01 -1.41 6.52
N GLU A 127 -22.28 -0.96 7.54
CA GLU A 127 -21.17 -1.69 8.13
C GLU A 127 -21.25 -1.72 9.65
N VAL A 128 -20.80 -2.82 10.24
CA VAL A 128 -20.66 -3.06 11.67
C VAL A 128 -19.21 -2.80 12.01
N VAL A 129 -18.98 -1.79 12.84
CA VAL A 129 -17.64 -1.35 13.23
C VAL A 129 -17.47 -1.29 14.74
N PRO A 130 -16.28 -1.61 15.28
CA PRO A 130 -15.96 -1.39 16.68
C PRO A 130 -16.17 0.08 17.11
N GLY A 131 -16.63 0.29 18.34
CA GLY A 131 -16.64 1.61 19.00
C GLY A 131 -18.03 2.15 19.39
N ILE A 132 -18.03 3.38 19.93
CA ILE A 132 -19.24 4.12 20.33
C ILE A 132 -19.72 4.95 19.15
N GLY A 133 -20.91 4.59 18.67
CA GLY A 133 -21.62 5.20 17.57
C GLY A 133 -21.47 6.72 17.40
N GLU A 134 -21.54 7.50 18.48
CA GLU A 134 -21.70 8.95 18.38
C GLU A 134 -20.39 9.75 18.33
N SER A 135 -19.24 9.18 18.69
CA SER A 135 -17.99 9.94 18.75
C SER A 135 -16.74 9.22 18.24
N ASN A 136 -16.66 7.88 18.29
CA ASN A 136 -15.39 7.17 18.09
C ASN A 136 -15.48 5.87 17.25
N SER A 137 -16.63 5.51 16.69
CA SER A 137 -16.74 4.36 15.78
C SER A 137 -16.74 4.83 14.33
N SER A 138 -15.80 4.43 13.48
CA SER A 138 -15.94 4.59 12.04
C SER A 138 -14.98 3.70 11.32
N PRO A 139 -15.30 3.13 10.15
CA PRO A 139 -14.28 2.41 9.39
C PRO A 139 -13.08 3.32 9.12
N CYS A 140 -11.88 2.78 9.36
CA CYS A 140 -10.64 3.44 9.01
C CYS A 140 -10.52 3.56 7.49
N TYR A 141 -9.90 4.63 6.99
CA TYR A 141 -9.58 4.71 5.56
C TYR A 141 -8.62 3.58 5.15
N ASN A 142 -7.66 3.26 6.01
CA ASN A 142 -6.79 2.12 5.81
C ASN A 142 -7.43 0.84 6.33
N TYR A 143 -7.83 -0.04 5.41
CA TYR A 143 -8.48 -1.31 5.71
C TYR A 143 -7.66 -2.26 6.59
N LYS A 144 -6.34 -2.04 6.74
CA LYS A 144 -5.47 -2.85 7.61
C LYS A 144 -5.64 -2.56 9.09
N PHE A 145 -6.34 -1.49 9.45
CA PHE A 145 -6.59 -1.09 10.83
C PHE A 145 -8.08 -1.20 11.15
N ASN A 146 -8.37 -1.52 12.41
CA ASN A 146 -9.73 -1.48 12.94
C ASN A 146 -9.86 -0.32 13.92
N PRO A 147 -11.06 0.28 14.02
CA PRO A 147 -11.36 1.29 15.02
C PRO A 147 -11.12 0.76 16.43
N LYS A 148 -10.84 1.67 17.35
CA LYS A 148 -10.46 1.31 18.71
C LYS A 148 -11.67 0.94 19.55
N PHE A 149 -11.57 -0.12 20.33
CA PHE A 149 -12.52 -0.38 21.41
C PHE A 149 -12.39 0.60 22.58
N GLN A 150 -13.48 0.77 23.33
CA GLN A 150 -13.59 1.67 24.47
C GLN A 150 -12.67 1.26 25.61
N SER A 151 -12.58 -0.05 25.85
CA SER A 151 -11.71 -0.64 26.86
C SER A 151 -10.23 -0.51 26.52
N ASN A 152 -9.91 -0.26 25.24
CA ASN A 152 -8.57 -0.39 24.66
C ASN A 152 -7.97 -1.80 24.76
N LYS A 153 -8.80 -2.81 25.08
CA LYS A 153 -8.39 -4.21 25.09
C LYS A 153 -8.68 -4.81 23.72
N TYR A 154 -7.77 -5.65 23.27
CA TYR A 154 -7.92 -6.43 22.05
C TYR A 154 -7.15 -7.73 22.22
N TYR A 155 -7.57 -8.77 21.52
CA TYR A 155 -6.87 -10.05 21.59
C TYR A 155 -5.53 -9.94 20.85
N PRO A 156 -4.37 -10.24 21.48
CA PRO A 156 -3.05 -9.96 20.89
C PRO A 156 -2.77 -10.67 19.55
N LEU A 157 -3.44 -11.80 19.30
CA LEU A 157 -3.30 -12.57 18.06
C LEU A 157 -4.41 -12.27 17.05
N ALA A 158 -5.24 -11.24 17.25
CA ALA A 158 -6.21 -10.80 16.25
C ALA A 158 -5.50 -10.48 14.92
N LYS A 159 -6.07 -10.95 13.80
CA LYS A 159 -5.50 -10.69 12.46
C LYS A 159 -5.52 -9.19 12.11
N ARG A 160 -6.53 -8.47 12.59
CA ARG A 160 -6.65 -7.02 12.47
C ARG A 160 -7.09 -6.44 13.82
N PRO A 161 -6.15 -5.99 14.66
CA PRO A 161 -6.47 -5.60 16.03
C PRO A 161 -7.21 -4.26 16.08
N GLU A 162 -8.13 -4.13 17.04
CA GLU A 162 -8.97 -2.95 17.31
C GLU A 162 -8.20 -1.88 18.10
N ILE A 163 -7.06 -1.44 17.54
CA ILE A 163 -6.14 -0.46 18.17
C ILE A 163 -6.43 0.99 17.79
N GLY A 164 -7.29 1.22 16.81
CA GLY A 164 -7.54 2.52 16.21
C GLY A 164 -6.98 2.64 14.80
N CYS A 165 -7.39 3.70 14.11
CA CYS A 165 -6.94 4.01 12.77
C CYS A 165 -5.53 4.62 12.77
N ASP A 166 -4.88 4.56 11.62
CA ASP A 166 -3.59 5.19 11.40
C ASP A 166 -3.73 6.71 11.16
N ASP A 167 -2.64 7.34 10.74
CA ASP A 167 -2.58 8.80 10.52
C ASP A 167 -3.55 9.29 9.44
N TYR A 168 -4.10 8.39 8.61
CA TYR A 168 -5.10 8.72 7.59
C TYR A 168 -6.52 8.82 8.16
N LYS A 169 -6.71 8.55 9.46
CA LYS A 169 -7.98 8.68 10.17
C LYS A 169 -9.07 7.75 9.62
N ASP A 170 -10.31 8.18 9.69
CA ASP A 170 -11.50 7.35 9.55
C ASP A 170 -12.62 8.08 8.78
N LEU A 171 -13.72 7.37 8.52
CA LEU A 171 -14.86 7.88 7.75
C LEU A 171 -15.85 8.71 8.57
N GLN A 172 -15.41 9.38 9.64
CA GLN A 172 -16.34 10.04 10.57
C GLN A 172 -17.20 11.12 9.94
N SER A 173 -16.64 11.90 9.02
CA SER A 173 -17.36 12.94 8.26
C SER A 173 -18.40 12.36 7.28
N HIS A 174 -18.36 11.06 7.01
CA HIS A 174 -19.11 10.38 5.96
C HIS A 174 -20.00 9.25 6.48
N ARG A 175 -20.30 9.18 7.78
CA ARG A 175 -21.17 8.13 8.33
C ARG A 175 -22.46 8.66 8.94
N ILE A 176 -23.40 7.75 9.15
CA ILE A 176 -24.55 7.91 10.03
C ILE A 176 -24.58 6.69 10.94
N THR A 177 -24.50 6.90 12.24
CA THR A 177 -24.68 5.84 13.23
C THR A 177 -26.16 5.52 13.38
N LEU A 178 -26.50 4.25 13.19
CA LEU A 178 -27.88 3.77 13.25
C LEU A 178 -28.19 3.12 14.60
N ASN A 179 -27.27 2.36 15.16
CA ASN A 179 -27.47 1.72 16.45
C ASN A 179 -26.14 1.24 17.02
N THR A 180 -26.08 1.00 18.33
CA THR A 180 -24.93 0.39 19.00
C THR A 180 -25.37 -0.82 19.81
N PHE A 181 -24.48 -1.80 19.94
CA PHE A 181 -24.74 -3.03 20.66
C PHE A 181 -23.47 -3.59 21.29
N SER A 182 -23.59 -4.33 22.38
CA SER A 182 -22.41 -4.90 23.06
C SER A 182 -21.69 -5.91 22.15
N ALA A 183 -20.36 -5.91 22.21
CA ALA A 183 -19.54 -6.82 21.41
C ALA A 183 -19.90 -8.29 21.67
N HIS A 184 -20.07 -8.64 22.94
CA HIS A 184 -20.51 -9.98 23.36
C HIS A 184 -21.78 -10.44 22.64
N GLN A 185 -22.83 -9.61 22.62
CA GLN A 185 -24.09 -9.98 21.99
C GLN A 185 -23.98 -10.06 20.47
N ILE A 186 -23.15 -9.23 19.83
CA ILE A 186 -22.88 -9.32 18.39
C ILE A 186 -22.19 -10.64 18.05
N TYR A 187 -21.21 -11.05 18.84
CA TYR A 187 -20.54 -12.34 18.66
C TYR A 187 -21.51 -13.52 18.85
N GLN A 188 -22.36 -13.48 19.88
CA GLN A 188 -23.38 -14.52 20.10
C GLN A 188 -24.35 -14.63 18.91
N GLN A 189 -24.86 -13.51 18.40
CA GLN A 189 -25.84 -13.49 17.29
C GLN A 189 -25.26 -13.96 15.96
N ASN A 190 -23.94 -13.91 15.80
CA ASN A 190 -23.24 -14.32 14.59
C ASN A 190 -22.47 -15.64 14.78
N GLY A 191 -22.79 -16.43 15.82
CA GLY A 191 -22.24 -17.78 16.00
C GLY A 191 -20.77 -17.83 16.41
N LEU A 192 -20.22 -16.74 16.94
CA LEU A 192 -18.81 -16.64 17.34
C LEU A 192 -18.55 -17.09 18.79
N ALA A 193 -19.59 -17.28 19.60
CA ALA A 193 -19.44 -17.61 21.02
C ALA A 193 -18.55 -18.84 21.26
N ASP A 194 -18.77 -19.91 20.49
CA ASP A 194 -17.99 -21.15 20.63
C ASP A 194 -16.52 -20.94 20.24
N VAL A 195 -16.28 -20.18 19.17
CA VAL A 195 -14.92 -19.87 18.70
C VAL A 195 -14.17 -19.06 19.75
N LEU A 196 -14.79 -18.01 20.28
CA LEU A 196 -14.18 -17.15 21.29
C LEU A 196 -13.93 -17.89 22.62
N SER A 197 -14.82 -18.81 23.00
CA SER A 197 -14.65 -19.63 24.20
C SER A 197 -13.43 -20.58 24.13
N GLN A 198 -13.02 -20.97 22.92
CA GLN A 198 -11.86 -21.83 22.69
C GLN A 198 -10.54 -21.05 22.68
N LEU A 199 -10.58 -19.72 22.58
CA LEU A 199 -9.39 -18.88 22.57
C LEU A 199 -8.80 -18.78 23.99
N PRO A 200 -7.55 -19.21 24.19
CA PRO A 200 -6.89 -19.10 25.48
C PRO A 200 -6.85 -17.67 26.02
N PHE A 201 -7.25 -17.49 27.28
CA PHE A 201 -7.24 -16.20 27.99
C PHE A 201 -8.10 -15.10 27.36
N TYR A 202 -9.00 -15.42 26.43
CA TYR A 202 -9.84 -14.42 25.76
C TYR A 202 -10.67 -13.59 26.75
N GLN A 203 -11.12 -14.18 27.86
CA GLN A 203 -11.88 -13.47 28.90
C GLN A 203 -11.13 -12.27 29.50
N ASN A 204 -9.78 -12.25 29.45
CA ASN A 204 -8.99 -11.11 29.93
C ASN A 204 -9.11 -9.89 29.02
N TYR A 205 -9.50 -10.11 27.77
CA TYR A 205 -9.63 -9.08 26.72
C TYR A 205 -11.09 -8.75 26.41
N GLU A 206 -12.02 -9.52 26.96
CA GLU A 206 -13.45 -9.22 26.89
C GLU A 206 -13.79 -8.12 27.91
N ASP A 207 -14.42 -7.06 27.43
CA ASP A 207 -14.90 -5.96 28.27
C ASP A 207 -16.37 -5.65 27.97
N ASN A 208 -17.17 -5.53 29.02
CA ASN A 208 -18.60 -5.22 28.90
C ASN A 208 -18.85 -3.80 28.39
N SER A 209 -17.84 -2.90 28.45
CA SER A 209 -17.94 -1.57 27.85
C SER A 209 -17.81 -1.58 26.32
N ASP A 210 -17.29 -2.66 25.74
CA ASP A 210 -16.99 -2.71 24.32
C ASP A 210 -18.25 -2.94 23.49
N THR A 211 -18.41 -2.10 22.48
CA THR A 211 -19.58 -2.12 21.59
C THR A 211 -19.16 -2.14 20.14
N TYR A 212 -20.05 -2.65 19.30
CA TYR A 212 -20.06 -2.35 17.88
C TYR A 212 -21.15 -1.31 17.59
N ALA A 213 -20.94 -0.53 16.54
CA ALA A 213 -21.92 0.35 15.95
C ALA A 213 -22.31 -0.17 14.56
N LEU A 214 -23.60 -0.10 14.25
CA LEU A 214 -24.11 -0.26 12.89
C LEU A 214 -24.14 1.11 12.22
N GLU A 215 -23.38 1.27 11.16
CA GLU A 215 -23.16 2.54 10.49
C GLU A 215 -23.57 2.49 9.04
N ALA A 216 -24.28 3.52 8.57
CA ALA A 216 -24.48 3.76 7.17
C ALA A 216 -23.37 4.68 6.65
N ILE A 217 -22.57 4.19 5.70
CA ILE A 217 -21.46 4.92 5.10
C ILE A 217 -21.97 5.65 3.86
N LYS A 218 -21.79 6.96 3.82
CA LYS A 218 -22.07 7.83 2.67
C LYS A 218 -20.90 7.80 1.70
N LYS A 219 -21.21 8.09 0.44
CA LYS A 219 -20.20 8.32 -0.59
C LYS A 219 -19.33 9.50 -0.17
N ILE A 220 -18.03 9.29 -0.15
CA ILE A 220 -17.03 10.34 0.07
C ILE A 220 -17.28 11.47 -0.92
N GLN A 221 -17.30 12.70 -0.41
CA GLN A 221 -17.48 13.89 -1.22
C GLN A 221 -16.15 14.39 -1.77
N ILE A 222 -16.16 14.77 -3.04
CA ILE A 222 -15.08 15.48 -3.72
C ILE A 222 -15.64 16.83 -4.10
N ASN A 223 -14.83 17.89 -3.99
CA ASN A 223 -15.26 19.22 -4.38
C ASN A 223 -15.69 19.26 -5.85
N THR A 224 -16.73 20.04 -6.16
CA THR A 224 -17.40 20.05 -7.47
C THR A 224 -16.69 20.90 -8.52
N ASN A 225 -15.43 21.27 -8.30
CA ASN A 225 -14.67 22.03 -9.28
C ASN A 225 -14.39 21.18 -10.51
N GLU A 226 -14.37 21.79 -11.70
CA GLU A 226 -14.19 21.08 -12.99
C GLU A 226 -12.95 20.16 -12.99
N VAL A 227 -11.87 20.59 -12.34
CA VAL A 227 -10.64 19.79 -12.20
C VAL A 227 -10.88 18.53 -11.37
N CYS A 228 -11.59 18.66 -10.26
CA CYS A 228 -11.82 17.58 -9.30
C CYS A 228 -12.81 16.53 -9.82
N GLN A 229 -13.75 16.95 -10.67
CA GLN A 229 -14.71 16.03 -11.31
C GLN A 229 -14.08 15.17 -12.40
N LYS A 230 -12.90 15.54 -12.90
CA LYS A 230 -12.11 14.71 -13.83
C LYS A 230 -11.33 13.62 -13.12
N LEU A 231 -11.30 13.60 -11.78
CA LEU A 231 -10.61 12.55 -11.02
C LEU A 231 -11.29 11.21 -11.24
N SER A 232 -10.55 10.26 -11.81
CA SER A 232 -11.00 8.88 -11.99
C SER A 232 -10.34 7.96 -10.97
N PRO A 233 -11.03 6.92 -10.46
CA PRO A 233 -10.40 5.85 -9.69
C PRO A 233 -9.22 5.19 -10.43
N LYS A 234 -9.23 5.23 -11.77
CA LYS A 234 -8.11 4.73 -12.59
C LYS A 234 -6.83 5.53 -12.40
N ASP A 235 -6.94 6.84 -12.15
CA ASP A 235 -5.78 7.71 -11.97
C ASP A 235 -5.07 7.39 -10.63
N ILE A 236 -5.85 7.06 -9.60
CA ILE A 236 -5.34 6.61 -8.29
C ILE A 236 -4.68 5.22 -8.39
N ASP A 237 -5.29 4.29 -9.13
CA ASP A 237 -4.70 2.95 -9.36
C ASP A 237 -3.40 3.04 -10.18
N GLN A 238 -3.36 3.90 -11.19
CA GLN A 238 -2.17 4.13 -12.00
C GLN A 238 -1.00 4.69 -11.18
N ILE A 239 -1.22 5.72 -10.35
CA ILE A 239 -0.12 6.26 -9.53
C ILE A 239 0.39 5.24 -8.51
N SER A 240 -0.49 4.43 -7.91
CA SER A 240 -0.09 3.36 -7.00
C SER A 240 0.81 2.35 -7.71
N LYS A 241 0.41 1.93 -8.92
CA LYS A 241 1.20 1.02 -9.76
C LYS A 241 2.54 1.62 -10.19
N SER A 242 2.54 2.87 -10.66
CA SER A 242 3.76 3.58 -11.07
C SER A 242 4.69 3.77 -9.86
N GLY A 243 4.15 4.13 -8.69
CA GLY A 243 4.91 4.28 -7.45
C GLY A 243 5.55 2.96 -7.02
N GLN A 244 4.79 1.86 -7.07
CA GLN A 244 5.31 0.53 -6.77
C GLN A 244 6.42 0.10 -7.74
N ARG A 245 6.30 0.42 -9.04
CA ARG A 245 7.33 0.10 -10.03
C ARG A 245 8.59 0.91 -9.83
N VAL A 246 8.46 2.22 -9.55
CA VAL A 246 9.60 3.08 -9.23
C VAL A 246 10.31 2.57 -7.98
N TYR A 247 9.57 2.22 -6.92
CA TYR A 247 10.14 1.62 -5.72
C TYR A 247 10.88 0.29 -5.99
N ASN A 248 10.29 -0.59 -6.81
CA ASN A 248 10.93 -1.85 -7.18
C ASN A 248 12.21 -1.62 -8.01
N SER A 249 12.19 -0.65 -8.92
CA SER A 249 13.34 -0.25 -9.74
C SER A 249 14.46 0.36 -8.89
N GLU A 250 14.10 1.25 -7.95
CA GLU A 250 15.03 1.83 -6.98
C GLU A 250 15.69 0.76 -6.11
N ARG A 251 14.92 -0.22 -5.64
CA ARG A 251 15.46 -1.36 -4.87
C ARG A 251 16.45 -2.18 -5.70
N ALA A 252 16.15 -2.44 -6.98
CA ALA A 252 17.05 -3.16 -7.88
C ALA A 252 18.35 -2.35 -8.14
N MET A 253 18.23 -1.05 -8.40
CA MET A 253 19.39 -0.16 -8.58
C MET A 253 20.25 -0.07 -7.32
N SER A 254 19.65 0.03 -6.15
CA SER A 254 20.36 0.02 -4.87
C SER A 254 21.17 -1.26 -4.67
N LEU A 255 20.61 -2.41 -5.06
CA LEU A 255 21.31 -3.69 -5.01
C LEU A 255 22.51 -3.72 -5.97
N ILE A 256 22.38 -3.18 -7.18
CA ILE A 256 23.51 -3.06 -8.12
C ILE A 256 24.60 -2.15 -7.55
N ILE A 257 24.24 -1.02 -6.95
CA ILE A 257 25.20 -0.10 -6.33
C ILE A 257 25.96 -0.83 -5.21
N ILE A 258 25.26 -1.56 -4.33
CA ILE A 258 25.87 -2.35 -3.26
C ILE A 258 26.84 -3.39 -3.82
N ILE A 259 26.45 -4.12 -4.87
CA ILE A 259 27.32 -5.10 -5.53
C ILE A 259 28.56 -4.41 -6.13
N SER A 260 28.37 -3.27 -6.80
CA SER A 260 29.45 -2.52 -7.44
C SER A 260 30.45 -1.99 -6.41
N VAL A 261 29.96 -1.42 -5.30
CA VAL A 261 30.81 -0.97 -4.18
C VAL A 261 31.52 -2.15 -3.54
N GLY A 262 30.84 -3.28 -3.32
CA GLY A 262 31.45 -4.50 -2.80
C GLY A 262 32.58 -5.03 -3.70
N ILE A 263 32.38 -5.02 -5.02
CA ILE A 263 33.39 -5.38 -6.01
C ILE A 263 34.60 -4.45 -5.90
N VAL A 264 34.40 -3.13 -5.85
CA VAL A 264 35.49 -2.15 -5.71
C VAL A 264 36.24 -2.32 -4.38
N LEU A 265 35.53 -2.49 -3.27
CA LEU A 265 36.11 -2.68 -1.94
C LEU A 265 36.87 -4.00 -1.80
N PHE A 266 36.47 -5.05 -2.53
CA PHE A 266 37.20 -6.31 -2.56
C PHE A 266 38.42 -6.24 -3.50
N LEU A 267 38.28 -5.59 -4.65
CA LEU A 267 39.34 -5.51 -5.66
C LEU A 267 40.43 -4.50 -5.32
N ALA A 268 40.12 -3.35 -4.73
CA ALA A 268 41.12 -2.31 -4.45
C ALA A 268 42.22 -2.78 -3.48
N PRO A 269 41.92 -3.50 -2.37
CA PRO A 269 42.95 -4.11 -1.52
C PRO A 269 43.74 -5.19 -2.24
N ILE A 270 43.10 -6.03 -3.08
CA ILE A 270 43.82 -7.05 -3.86
C ILE A 270 44.80 -6.38 -4.82
N LEU A 271 44.37 -5.38 -5.58
CA LEU A 271 45.24 -4.62 -6.49
C LEU A 271 46.36 -3.86 -5.74
N TYR A 272 46.08 -3.34 -4.54
CA TYR A 272 47.07 -2.71 -3.68
C TYR A 272 48.11 -3.71 -3.15
N LEU A 273 47.65 -4.87 -2.65
CA LEU A 273 48.52 -5.96 -2.19
C LEU A 273 49.36 -6.53 -3.34
N MET A 274 48.83 -6.54 -4.55
CA MET A 274 49.57 -6.93 -5.75
C MET A 274 50.65 -5.92 -6.16
N LYS A 275 50.39 -4.62 -5.99
CA LYS A 275 51.39 -3.56 -6.23
C LYS A 275 52.54 -3.65 -5.22
N ASN A 276 52.24 -4.02 -3.98
CA ASN A 276 53.22 -4.21 -2.91
C ASN A 276 53.82 -5.62 -3.03
N ARG A 277 54.84 -5.78 -3.89
CA ARG A 277 55.58 -7.01 -4.35
C ARG A 277 55.97 -8.11 -3.32
N ILE A 278 55.40 -8.16 -2.13
CA ILE A 278 55.76 -9.06 -1.02
C ILE A 278 55.12 -10.46 -1.16
N PHE A 279 54.11 -10.64 -2.02
CA PHE A 279 53.51 -11.95 -2.30
C PHE A 279 54.22 -12.66 -3.47
N SER A 280 55.28 -13.41 -3.17
CA SER A 280 56.04 -14.23 -4.15
C SER A 280 55.51 -15.66 -4.35
N TRP A 281 54.46 -16.05 -3.62
CA TRP A 281 54.02 -17.46 -3.52
C TRP A 281 53.00 -17.91 -4.59
N MET A 282 52.58 -17.03 -5.49
CA MET A 282 51.63 -17.37 -6.54
C MET A 282 52.01 -16.60 -7.80
N ASP A 283 52.47 -17.32 -8.83
CA ASP A 283 52.82 -16.74 -10.13
C ASP A 283 51.54 -16.25 -10.82
N MET A 284 51.19 -15.00 -10.56
CA MET A 284 49.97 -14.35 -11.02
C MET A 284 50.09 -13.79 -12.45
N THR A 285 51.19 -14.08 -13.16
CA THR A 285 51.38 -13.71 -14.57
C THR A 285 50.35 -14.38 -15.50
N ASP A 286 49.83 -15.55 -15.11
CA ASP A 286 48.71 -16.24 -15.77
C ASP A 286 47.33 -15.64 -15.45
N PHE A 287 47.24 -14.77 -14.45
CA PHE A 287 45.98 -14.14 -14.08
C PHE A 287 45.70 -12.99 -15.05
N HIS A 288 44.83 -13.24 -16.03
CA HIS A 288 44.28 -12.26 -16.99
C HIS A 288 43.41 -11.16 -16.32
N GLN A 289 43.93 -10.50 -15.29
CA GLN A 289 43.25 -9.53 -14.43
C GLN A 289 42.60 -8.36 -15.17
N PRO A 290 43.25 -7.69 -16.15
CA PRO A 290 42.58 -6.61 -16.88
C PRO A 290 41.38 -7.12 -17.70
N LYS A 291 41.44 -8.35 -18.23
CA LYS A 291 40.33 -8.93 -19.01
C LYS A 291 39.12 -9.22 -18.14
N PHE A 292 39.35 -9.81 -16.96
CA PHE A 292 38.29 -10.11 -15.99
C PHE A 292 37.61 -8.83 -15.47
N LEU A 293 38.41 -7.80 -15.16
CA LEU A 293 37.90 -6.51 -14.70
C LEU A 293 37.11 -5.75 -15.78
N CYS A 294 37.61 -5.70 -17.01
CA CYS A 294 36.87 -5.12 -18.13
C CYS A 294 35.56 -5.87 -18.38
N GLY A 295 35.56 -7.21 -18.26
CA GLY A 295 34.36 -8.04 -18.40
C GLY A 295 33.31 -7.75 -17.33
N ILE A 296 33.70 -7.71 -16.05
CA ILE A 296 32.80 -7.33 -14.95
C ILE A 296 32.27 -5.91 -15.13
N GLY A 297 33.16 -4.95 -15.44
CA GLY A 297 32.77 -3.56 -15.67
C GLY A 297 31.78 -3.41 -16.82
N LEU A 298 31.93 -4.19 -17.90
CA LEU A 298 30.99 -4.23 -19.02
C LEU A 298 29.62 -4.78 -18.59
N ILE A 299 29.58 -5.87 -17.82
CA ILE A 299 28.34 -6.44 -17.30
C ILE A 299 27.60 -5.42 -16.43
N ILE A 300 28.31 -4.75 -15.52
CA ILE A 300 27.74 -3.72 -14.65
C ILE A 300 27.20 -2.55 -15.49
N ALA A 301 27.98 -2.07 -16.46
CA ALA A 301 27.55 -0.97 -17.33
C ALA A 301 26.28 -1.31 -18.13
N ILE A 302 26.18 -2.53 -18.68
CA ILE A 302 24.98 -3.01 -19.39
C ILE A 302 23.78 -3.06 -18.45
N LEU A 303 23.96 -3.57 -17.22
CA LEU A 303 22.89 -3.62 -16.22
C LEU A 303 22.43 -2.21 -15.80
N CYS A 304 23.36 -1.28 -15.58
CA CYS A 304 23.06 0.12 -15.27
C CYS A 304 22.30 0.81 -16.41
N ILE A 305 22.64 0.53 -17.66
CA ILE A 305 21.90 1.04 -18.83
C ILE A 305 20.49 0.44 -18.88
N GLY A 306 20.37 -0.88 -18.76
CA GLY A 306 19.08 -1.57 -18.82
C GLY A 306 18.12 -1.11 -17.72
N LEU A 307 18.56 -1.12 -16.46
CA LEU A 307 17.74 -0.66 -15.33
C LEU A 307 17.53 0.86 -15.35
N GLY A 308 18.54 1.65 -15.74
CA GLY A 308 18.41 3.09 -15.89
C GLY A 308 17.36 3.46 -16.94
N ALA A 309 17.32 2.76 -18.08
CA ALA A 309 16.29 2.95 -19.10
C ALA A 309 14.88 2.60 -18.58
N VAL A 310 14.74 1.49 -17.86
CA VAL A 310 13.45 1.12 -17.22
C VAL A 310 13.03 2.18 -16.19
N TYR A 311 13.96 2.62 -15.33
CA TYR A 311 13.70 3.67 -14.36
C TYR A 311 13.25 4.98 -15.01
N LEU A 312 13.99 5.47 -16.02
CA LEU A 312 13.67 6.70 -16.73
C LEU A 312 12.32 6.62 -17.43
N ASN A 313 11.97 5.47 -18.02
CA ASN A 313 10.65 5.29 -18.64
C ASN A 313 9.50 5.35 -17.61
N GLU A 314 9.66 4.73 -16.43
CA GLU A 314 8.63 4.71 -15.39
C GLU A 314 8.54 6.02 -14.59
N VAL A 315 9.64 6.79 -14.51
CA VAL A 315 9.66 8.10 -13.84
C VAL A 315 9.22 9.23 -14.76
N ASP A 316 9.82 9.33 -15.95
CA ASP A 316 9.72 10.47 -16.87
C ASP A 316 8.85 10.22 -18.11
N GLY A 317 8.36 8.99 -18.31
CA GLY A 317 7.47 8.68 -19.42
C GLY A 317 6.17 9.49 -19.40
N ASN A 318 5.45 9.52 -20.52
CA ASN A 318 4.15 10.22 -20.62
C ASN A 318 3.08 9.66 -19.66
N ASN A 319 3.26 8.43 -19.17
CA ASN A 319 2.47 7.81 -18.10
C ASN A 319 3.32 7.51 -16.86
N GLY A 320 4.47 8.18 -16.77
CA GLY A 320 5.42 8.04 -15.69
C GLY A 320 4.91 8.72 -14.44
N LEU A 321 5.55 8.40 -13.32
CA LEU A 321 5.19 8.95 -12.03
C LEU A 321 5.15 10.50 -12.09
N ARG A 322 6.01 11.15 -12.88
CA ARG A 322 6.11 12.63 -12.95
C ARG A 322 4.82 13.28 -13.41
N GLU A 323 4.21 12.73 -14.46
CA GLU A 323 2.94 13.22 -14.99
C GLU A 323 1.81 13.03 -13.97
N HIS A 324 1.74 11.85 -13.35
CA HIS A 324 0.77 11.59 -12.29
C HIS A 324 0.95 12.53 -11.10
N ASN A 325 2.20 12.78 -10.68
CA ASN A 325 2.50 13.72 -9.60
C ASN A 325 2.05 15.15 -9.95
N ALA A 326 2.20 15.59 -11.20
CA ALA A 326 1.69 16.89 -11.65
C ALA A 326 0.16 16.96 -11.57
N GLN A 327 -0.54 15.90 -11.98
CA GLN A 327 -2.00 15.81 -11.88
C GLN A 327 -2.49 15.82 -10.43
N PHE A 328 -1.84 15.07 -9.54
CA PHE A 328 -2.19 15.05 -8.12
C PHE A 328 -1.85 16.35 -7.40
N SER A 329 -0.73 16.98 -7.73
CA SER A 329 -0.41 18.32 -7.23
C SER A 329 -1.52 19.30 -7.62
N LYS A 330 -2.04 19.22 -8.85
CA LYS A 330 -3.20 20.01 -9.28
C LYS A 330 -4.47 19.70 -8.47
N TYR A 331 -4.73 18.44 -8.12
CA TYR A 331 -5.88 18.08 -7.28
C TYR A 331 -5.74 18.59 -5.84
N ILE A 332 -4.53 18.54 -5.28
CA ILE A 332 -4.24 19.08 -3.95
C ILE A 332 -4.38 20.61 -3.96
N GLU A 333 -3.79 21.31 -4.94
CA GLU A 333 -3.86 22.77 -5.08
C GLU A 333 -5.29 23.27 -5.27
N LYS A 334 -6.14 22.50 -5.97
CA LYS A 334 -7.56 22.82 -6.14
C LYS A 334 -8.43 22.34 -4.98
N ASN A 335 -7.82 21.86 -3.90
CA ASN A 335 -8.48 21.33 -2.70
C ASN A 335 -9.58 20.32 -3.06
N CYS A 336 -9.30 19.35 -3.92
CA CYS A 336 -10.33 18.41 -4.37
C CYS A 336 -10.88 17.52 -3.24
N PHE A 337 -10.08 17.28 -2.21
CA PHE A 337 -10.42 16.41 -1.08
C PHE A 337 -10.72 17.28 0.15
N PRO A 338 -12.00 17.41 0.54
CA PRO A 338 -12.36 18.16 1.75
C PRO A 338 -11.98 17.41 3.03
N ASP A 339 -11.83 16.08 2.96
CA ASP A 339 -11.43 15.27 4.10
C ASP A 339 -9.91 15.32 4.31
N GLU A 340 -9.49 15.64 5.53
CA GLU A 340 -8.08 15.79 5.89
C GLU A 340 -7.32 14.46 5.84
N GLY A 341 -7.96 13.32 6.14
CA GLY A 341 -7.34 12.00 6.05
C GLY A 341 -6.99 11.63 4.61
N LEU A 342 -7.93 11.83 3.69
CA LEU A 342 -7.70 11.63 2.25
C LEU A 342 -6.67 12.59 1.68
N LYS A 343 -6.76 13.87 2.06
CA LYS A 343 -5.79 14.89 1.67
C LYS A 343 -4.39 14.53 2.17
N GLN A 344 -4.25 14.02 3.38
CA GLN A 344 -2.97 13.56 3.92
C GLN A 344 -2.43 12.35 3.16
N ALA A 345 -3.26 11.34 2.90
CA ALA A 345 -2.87 10.16 2.12
C ALA A 345 -2.33 10.55 0.74
N ILE A 346 -3.07 11.41 0.04
CA ILE A 346 -2.70 11.88 -1.30
C ILE A 346 -1.45 12.77 -1.26
N THR A 347 -1.32 13.62 -0.24
CA THR A 347 -0.14 14.46 -0.04
C THR A 347 1.11 13.62 0.20
N GLN A 348 1.01 12.52 0.95
CA GLN A 348 2.14 11.62 1.17
C GLN A 348 2.57 10.90 -0.12
N VAL A 349 1.62 10.45 -0.94
CA VAL A 349 1.92 9.88 -2.27
C VAL A 349 2.64 10.90 -3.14
N ASN A 350 2.15 12.14 -3.18
CA ASN A 350 2.76 13.24 -3.94
C ASN A 350 4.17 13.60 -3.42
N HIS A 351 4.35 13.62 -2.10
CA HIS A 351 5.64 13.91 -1.48
C HIS A 351 6.66 12.79 -1.71
N PHE A 352 6.24 11.52 -1.61
CA PHE A 352 7.07 10.37 -1.97
C PHE A 352 7.55 10.50 -3.42
N ALA A 353 6.64 10.68 -4.37
CA ALA A 353 6.97 10.84 -5.78
C ALA A 353 7.96 12.00 -6.00
N LYS A 354 7.69 13.18 -5.42
CA LYS A 354 8.57 14.35 -5.52
C LYS A 354 9.97 14.10 -4.97
N ASN A 355 10.07 13.42 -3.82
CA ASN A 355 11.35 13.11 -3.19
C ASN A 355 12.13 12.05 -3.96
N THR A 356 11.45 11.02 -4.47
CA THR A 356 12.07 10.01 -5.32
C THR A 356 12.62 10.64 -6.61
N TYR A 357 11.93 11.64 -7.20
CA TYR A 357 12.54 12.41 -8.29
C TYR A 357 13.75 13.20 -7.85
N SER A 358 13.63 14.04 -6.83
CA SER A 358 14.68 15.00 -6.50
C SER A 358 15.96 14.32 -6.02
N SER A 359 15.85 13.19 -5.33
CA SER A 359 17.01 12.49 -4.75
C SER A 359 17.57 11.40 -5.66
N THR A 360 16.71 10.55 -6.24
CA THR A 360 17.16 9.32 -6.91
C THR A 360 17.39 9.53 -8.41
N TYR A 361 16.62 10.43 -9.06
CA TYR A 361 16.71 10.65 -10.50
C TYR A 361 18.11 11.10 -10.96
N SER A 362 18.70 12.10 -10.29
CA SER A 362 20.02 12.64 -10.67
C SER A 362 21.12 11.59 -10.55
N LEU A 363 21.03 10.69 -9.58
CA LEU A 363 22.01 9.61 -9.42
C LEU A 363 21.85 8.54 -10.51
N VAL A 364 20.60 8.14 -10.81
CA VAL A 364 20.33 7.13 -11.84
C VAL A 364 20.71 7.64 -13.23
N ILE A 365 20.38 8.89 -13.56
CA ILE A 365 20.72 9.46 -14.87
C ILE A 365 22.24 9.64 -15.03
N ALA A 366 22.94 10.05 -13.96
CA ALA A 366 24.40 10.12 -13.97
C ALA A 366 25.02 8.73 -14.19
N ALA A 367 24.57 7.72 -13.44
CA ALA A 367 25.03 6.33 -13.60
C ALA A 367 24.77 5.79 -15.01
N PHE A 368 23.60 6.10 -15.59
CA PHE A 368 23.22 5.74 -16.95
C PHE A 368 24.19 6.33 -17.99
N TYR A 369 24.41 7.65 -17.97
CA TYR A 369 25.32 8.31 -18.92
C TYR A 369 26.78 7.94 -18.71
N ILE A 370 27.24 7.80 -17.47
CA ILE A 370 28.59 7.32 -17.15
C ILE A 370 28.80 5.91 -17.73
N SER A 371 27.80 5.04 -17.63
CA SER A 371 27.87 3.68 -18.18
C SER A 371 27.96 3.69 -19.72
N ILE A 372 27.22 4.57 -20.39
CA ILE A 372 27.32 4.75 -21.85
C ILE A 372 28.72 5.26 -22.24
N ILE A 373 29.21 6.30 -21.56
CA ILE A 373 30.55 6.87 -21.82
C ILE A 373 31.63 5.80 -21.61
N TYR A 374 31.52 5.01 -20.53
CA TYR A 374 32.43 3.90 -20.26
C TYR A 374 32.46 2.88 -21.41
N ILE A 375 31.30 2.45 -21.91
CA ILE A 375 31.22 1.50 -23.03
C ILE A 375 31.82 2.10 -24.31
N VAL A 376 31.54 3.36 -24.61
CA VAL A 376 32.11 4.04 -25.79
C VAL A 376 33.63 4.13 -25.70
N LEU A 377 34.17 4.54 -24.54
CA LEU A 377 35.61 4.59 -24.32
C LEU A 377 36.24 3.20 -24.43
N LEU A 378 35.60 2.17 -23.87
CA LEU A 378 36.05 0.79 -23.97
C LEU A 378 36.11 0.31 -25.43
N ILE A 379 35.09 0.61 -26.25
CA ILE A 379 35.10 0.31 -27.68
C ILE A 379 36.25 1.04 -28.40
N ILE A 380 36.47 2.33 -28.10
CA ILE A 380 37.57 3.12 -28.68
C ILE A 380 38.92 2.51 -28.32
N PHE A 381 39.14 2.16 -27.05
CA PHE A 381 40.39 1.54 -26.60
C PHE A 381 40.62 0.18 -27.26
N VAL A 382 39.58 -0.66 -27.36
CA VAL A 382 39.65 -1.97 -28.02
C VAL A 382 39.99 -1.81 -29.51
N ALA A 383 39.36 -0.84 -30.20
CA ALA A 383 39.65 -0.54 -31.60
C ALA A 383 41.08 -0.02 -31.78
N TYR A 384 41.52 0.93 -30.94
CA TYR A 384 42.89 1.45 -30.97
C TYR A 384 43.92 0.34 -30.75
N GLN A 385 43.72 -0.52 -29.75
CA GLN A 385 44.61 -1.64 -29.45
C GLN A 385 44.70 -2.60 -30.65
N TYR A 386 43.55 -2.92 -31.26
CA TYR A 386 43.49 -3.75 -32.46
C TYR A 386 44.27 -3.14 -33.63
N PHE A 387 44.09 -1.84 -33.91
CA PHE A 387 44.78 -1.18 -35.02
C PHE A 387 46.27 -0.99 -34.78
N ALA A 388 46.68 -0.63 -33.56
CA ALA A 388 48.07 -0.35 -33.21
C ALA A 388 48.92 -1.63 -33.06
N HIS A 389 48.35 -2.69 -32.49
CA HIS A 389 49.10 -3.90 -32.12
C HIS A 389 48.71 -5.14 -32.92
N LYS A 390 47.72 -5.06 -33.84
CA LYS A 390 47.17 -6.18 -34.62
C LYS A 390 46.69 -7.38 -33.79
N SER A 391 46.60 -7.20 -32.49
CA SER A 391 46.18 -8.17 -31.51
C SER A 391 45.34 -7.44 -30.47
N LEU A 392 44.13 -7.94 -30.26
CA LEU A 392 43.20 -7.40 -29.27
C LEU A 392 43.68 -7.68 -27.83
N PHE A 393 44.56 -8.66 -27.64
CA PHE A 393 44.78 -9.28 -26.33
C PHE A 393 46.23 -9.70 -26.03
N ASP A 394 47.19 -9.42 -26.91
CA ASP A 394 48.60 -9.64 -26.57
C ASP A 394 49.02 -8.64 -25.50
N ASN A 395 49.59 -9.20 -24.43
CA ASN A 395 50.07 -8.42 -23.31
C ASN A 395 51.21 -7.52 -23.80
N PRO A 396 51.10 -6.18 -23.76
CA PRO A 396 52.20 -5.32 -24.23
C PRO A 396 53.47 -5.50 -23.37
N TRP A 397 53.36 -6.16 -22.22
CA TRP A 397 54.45 -6.46 -21.30
C TRP A 397 55.21 -7.75 -21.62
N THR A 398 54.67 -8.69 -22.42
CA THR A 398 55.39 -9.96 -22.73
C THR A 398 56.60 -9.76 -23.64
N ALA A 399 56.56 -8.78 -24.56
CA ALA A 399 57.70 -8.50 -25.44
C ALA A 399 58.95 -8.03 -24.66
N ARG A 400 58.77 -7.29 -23.56
CA ARG A 400 59.89 -6.83 -22.71
C ARG A 400 60.48 -7.92 -21.82
N GLN A 401 59.72 -8.96 -21.48
CA GLN A 401 60.26 -10.07 -20.69
C GLN A 401 61.18 -10.96 -21.53
N GLN A 402 60.93 -11.11 -22.83
CA GLN A 402 61.85 -11.81 -23.74
C GLN A 402 63.18 -11.08 -23.91
N GLU A 403 63.17 -9.74 -24.07
CA GLU A 403 64.43 -8.96 -24.12
C GLU A 403 65.24 -9.05 -22.82
N TYR A 404 64.59 -9.14 -21.65
CA TYR A 404 65.28 -9.29 -20.36
C TYR A 404 65.83 -10.69 -20.12
N SER A 405 65.19 -11.74 -20.66
CA SER A 405 65.69 -13.12 -20.60
C SER A 405 66.77 -13.44 -21.64
N GLU A 406 66.95 -12.60 -22.65
CA GLU A 406 68.07 -12.69 -23.59
C GLU A 406 69.30 -11.90 -23.10
N PHE A 407 69.12 -10.98 -22.13
CA PHE A 407 70.20 -10.19 -21.53
C PHE A 407 70.78 -10.77 -20.23
N HIS A 408 70.16 -11.80 -19.65
CA HIS A 408 70.62 -12.56 -18.48
C HIS A 408 70.68 -14.04 -18.81
#